data_AF-A0A009HLF3-F1
#
_entry.id   AF-A0A009HLF3-F1
#
_cell.length_a   1.000
_cell.length_b   1.000
_cell.length_c   1.000
_cell.angle_alpha   90.00
_cell.angle_beta   90.00
_cell.angle_gamma   90.00
#
_symmetry.space_group_name_H-M   'P 1'
#
loop_
_entity.id
_entity.type
_entity.pdbx_description
1 polymer ?
#
loop_
_entity_poly.entity_id
_entity_poly.type
_entity_poly.pdbx_seq_one_letter_code
_entity_poly.pdbx_strand_id
1 'polypeptide(L)'
;MLSHIHRILEDLGISSQKRVLHVQFSNPSLNTQVFLQSIEGQHQLNEGLTADLFCLSTNAYISLKQFIGCQVAVDQVTDQGQLFRTTGIITEASQGQSDGWRIQT
;
A
#
# COMPACT_ATOMS: atom_id res chain seq x y z
N MET A 1 -21.95 5.85 10.19
CA MET A 1 -21.63 4.48 9.77
C MET A 1 -20.12 4.29 9.55
N LEU A 2 -19.44 5.14 8.75
CA LEU A 2 -17.96 5.12 8.64
C LEU A 2 -17.24 5.23 9.99
N SER A 3 -17.74 6.04 10.92
CA SER A 3 -17.18 6.20 12.27
C SER A 3 -17.14 4.90 13.09
N HIS A 4 -18.07 3.96 12.84
CA HIS A 4 -18.06 2.66 13.50
C HIS A 4 -16.99 1.73 12.89
N ILE A 5 -16.82 1.76 11.57
CA ILE A 5 -15.78 0.96 10.90
C ILE A 5 -14.40 1.46 11.32
N HIS A 6 -14.17 2.77 11.37
CA HIS A 6 -12.91 3.33 11.86
C HIS A 6 -12.60 2.93 13.31
N ARG A 7 -13.59 2.99 14.20
CA ARG A 7 -13.43 2.58 15.61
C ARG A 7 -13.16 1.08 15.75
N ILE A 8 -13.87 0.23 15.00
CA ILE A 8 -13.63 -1.22 14.99
C ILE A 8 -12.22 -1.52 14.45
N LEU A 9 -11.76 -0.81 13.42
CA LEU A 9 -10.39 -0.95 12.91
C LEU A 9 -9.34 -0.46 13.92
N GLU A 10 -9.63 0.59 14.71
CA GLU A 10 -8.80 1.02 15.85
C GLU A 10 -8.74 -0.02 16.96
N ASP A 11 -9.88 -0.56 17.36
CA ASP A 11 -10.00 -1.57 18.41
C ASP A 11 -9.34 -2.91 18.02
N LEU A 12 -9.35 -3.26 16.73
CA LEU A 12 -8.61 -4.42 16.18
C LEU A 12 -7.11 -4.16 15.99
N GLY A 13 -6.61 -2.96 16.30
CA GLY A 13 -5.20 -2.58 16.10
C GLY A 13 -4.81 -2.36 14.64
N ILE A 14 -5.80 -2.27 13.74
CA ILE A 14 -5.65 -2.05 12.29
C ILE A 14 -5.69 -0.54 11.96
N SER A 15 -5.71 0.36 12.95
CA SER A 15 -5.67 1.81 12.68
C SER A 15 -4.36 2.25 12.03
N SER A 16 -4.45 3.27 11.16
CA SER A 16 -3.30 3.72 10.36
C SER A 16 -2.12 4.23 11.20
N GLN A 17 -2.35 4.62 12.46
CA GLN A 17 -1.32 5.22 13.33
C GLN A 17 -0.36 4.21 13.98
N LYS A 18 -0.66 2.90 13.95
CA LYS A 18 0.19 1.86 14.55
C LYS A 18 0.69 0.81 13.55
N ARG A 19 0.56 1.05 12.25
CA ARG A 19 0.96 0.07 11.24
C ARG A 19 2.47 0.02 11.10
N VAL A 20 3.00 -1.19 10.94
CA VAL A 20 4.43 -1.40 10.63
C VAL A 20 4.72 -1.00 9.19
N LEU A 21 3.72 -1.03 8.31
CA LEU A 21 3.82 -0.66 6.90
C LEU A 21 3.01 0.60 6.62
N HIS A 22 3.65 1.60 6.03
CA HIS A 22 3.00 2.81 5.52
C HIS A 22 3.26 2.94 4.03
N VAL A 23 2.25 3.34 3.27
CA VAL A 23 2.38 3.59 1.84
C VAL A 23 2.01 5.04 1.54
N GLN A 24 2.78 5.67 0.65
CA GLN A 24 2.56 7.02 0.17
C GLN A 24 2.64 7.01 -1.36
N PHE A 25 1.54 7.34 -2.00
CA PHE A 25 1.43 7.54 -3.44
C PHE A 25 1.65 9.02 -3.77
N SER A 26 2.33 9.31 -4.87
CA SER A 26 2.43 10.67 -5.40
C SER A 26 1.07 11.22 -5.82
N ASN A 27 0.11 10.35 -6.16
CA ASN A 27 -1.28 10.72 -6.36
C ASN A 27 -2.02 10.80 -5.00
N PRO A 28 -2.35 12.01 -4.50
CA PRO A 28 -2.88 12.19 -3.16
C PRO A 28 -4.25 11.55 -2.94
N SER A 29 -5.04 11.37 -4.01
CA SER A 29 -6.38 10.76 -3.90
C SER A 29 -6.31 9.30 -3.46
N LEU A 30 -5.21 8.61 -3.76
CA LEU A 30 -5.01 7.23 -3.38
C LEU A 30 -4.73 7.13 -1.87
N ASN A 31 -3.91 8.01 -1.30
CA ASN A 31 -3.46 7.93 0.11
C ASN A 31 -4.57 7.84 1.16
N THR A 32 -5.80 8.28 0.86
CA THR A 32 -6.96 8.19 1.77
C THR A 32 -7.84 6.95 1.55
N GLN A 33 -7.67 6.25 0.43
CA GLN A 33 -8.56 5.18 -0.02
C GLN A 33 -7.86 3.82 -0.11
N VAL A 34 -6.54 3.78 0.05
CA VAL A 34 -5.66 2.71 -0.45
C VAL A 34 -4.64 2.41 0.63
N PHE A 35 -4.71 1.20 1.18
CA PHE A 35 -3.97 0.78 2.36
C PHE A 35 -3.14 -0.47 2.10
N LEU A 36 -1.83 -0.40 2.32
CA LEU A 36 -0.92 -1.54 2.16
C LEU A 36 -1.15 -2.62 3.23
N GLN A 37 -1.19 -3.89 2.81
CA GLN A 37 -1.23 -5.08 3.68
C GLN A 37 0.13 -5.77 3.73
N SER A 38 0.73 -6.01 2.56
CA SER A 38 2.05 -6.61 2.44
C SER A 38 2.78 -6.07 1.21
N ILE A 39 4.11 -6.11 1.31
CA ILE A 39 5.03 -5.88 0.20
C ILE A 39 5.83 -7.16 0.03
N GLU A 40 5.80 -7.73 -1.17
CA GLU A 40 6.60 -8.88 -1.56
C GLU A 40 7.45 -8.48 -2.76
N GLY A 41 8.67 -8.97 -2.86
CA GLY A 41 9.52 -8.57 -3.98
C GLY A 41 10.84 -9.30 -4.01
N GLN A 42 11.52 -9.17 -5.14
CA GLN A 42 12.85 -9.70 -5.37
C GLN A 42 13.78 -8.54 -5.70
N HIS A 43 14.90 -8.48 -4.98
CA HIS A 43 15.98 -7.57 -5.27
C HIS A 43 17.20 -8.37 -5.70
N GLN A 44 17.72 -8.06 -6.89
CA GLN A 44 18.89 -8.73 -7.43
C GLN A 44 19.96 -7.68 -7.76
N LEU A 45 21.22 -8.03 -7.46
CA LEU A 45 22.35 -7.15 -7.70
C LEU A 45 22.41 -6.79 -9.19
N ASN A 46 22.44 -5.49 -9.48
CA ASN A 46 22.45 -4.90 -10.84
C ASN A 46 21.18 -5.11 -11.69
N GLU A 47 20.10 -5.67 -11.13
CA GLU A 47 18.83 -5.85 -11.85
C GLU A 47 17.68 -5.02 -11.24
N GLY A 48 17.92 -4.39 -10.09
CA GLY A 48 16.95 -3.54 -9.43
C GLY A 48 16.03 -4.30 -8.48
N LEU A 49 14.92 -3.67 -8.11
CA LEU A 49 13.89 -4.23 -7.25
C LEU A 49 12.58 -4.27 -8.02
N THR A 50 11.96 -5.44 -8.05
CA THR A 50 10.57 -5.61 -8.47
C THR A 50 9.78 -6.02 -7.25
N ALA A 51 8.71 -5.30 -6.95
CA ALA A 51 7.88 -5.58 -5.79
C ALA A 51 6.38 -5.51 -6.12
N ASP A 52 5.65 -6.48 -5.56
CA ASP A 52 4.20 -6.53 -5.49
C ASP A 52 3.72 -5.92 -4.17
N LEU A 53 2.82 -4.95 -4.26
CA LEU A 53 2.11 -4.35 -3.15
C LEU A 53 0.70 -4.93 -3.10
N PHE A 54 0.41 -5.71 -2.06
CA PHE A 54 -0.92 -6.24 -1.78
C PHE A 54 -1.62 -5.36 -0.79
N CYS A 55 -2.85 -4.99 -1.10
CA CYS A 55 -3.45 -3.90 -0.40
C CYS A 55 -4.99 -3.99 -0.34
N LEU A 56 -5.60 -3.18 0.55
CA LEU A 56 -7.06 -3.01 0.75
C LEU A 56 -7.53 -1.62 0.39
N SER A 57 -8.72 -1.50 -0.20
CA SER A 57 -9.29 -0.21 -0.54
C SER A 57 -10.66 -0.03 0.11
N THR A 58 -10.94 1.18 0.56
CA THR A 58 -12.28 1.59 1.02
C THR A 58 -13.21 1.99 -0.14
N ASN A 59 -12.70 2.02 -1.38
CA ASN A 59 -13.46 2.34 -2.58
C ASN A 59 -13.25 1.27 -3.66
N ALA A 60 -14.32 0.53 -3.97
CA ALA A 60 -14.28 -0.54 -4.97
C ALA A 60 -14.19 -0.03 -6.43
N TYR A 61 -14.35 1.27 -6.68
CA TYR A 61 -14.46 1.85 -8.03
C TYR A 61 -13.27 2.74 -8.41
N ILE A 62 -12.13 2.62 -7.72
CA ILE A 62 -10.92 3.35 -8.11
C ILE A 62 -10.46 2.87 -9.48
N SER A 63 -10.30 3.81 -10.42
CA SER A 63 -9.79 3.47 -11.76
C SER A 63 -8.33 3.04 -11.67
N LEU A 64 -8.02 1.82 -12.15
CA LEU A 64 -6.65 1.27 -12.14
C LEU A 64 -5.62 2.15 -12.86
N LYS A 65 -6.06 2.94 -13.85
CA LYS A 65 -5.19 3.91 -14.54
C LYS A 65 -4.64 5.01 -13.64
N GLN A 66 -5.26 5.27 -12.49
CA GLN A 66 -4.77 6.25 -11.51
C GLN A 66 -3.49 5.78 -10.80
N PHE A 67 -3.19 4.48 -10.84
CA PHE A 67 -2.00 3.91 -10.25
C PHE A 67 -0.82 3.91 -11.22
N ILE A 68 -1.04 3.62 -12.50
CA ILE A 68 0.04 3.45 -13.48
C ILE A 68 0.87 4.73 -13.63
N GLY A 69 2.20 4.60 -13.49
CA GLY A 69 3.15 5.72 -13.52
C GLY A 69 3.19 6.56 -12.23
N CYS A 70 2.35 6.25 -11.24
CA CYS A 70 2.42 6.88 -9.92
C CYS A 70 3.72 6.46 -9.21
N GLN A 71 4.41 7.40 -8.58
CA GLN A 71 5.49 7.06 -7.66
C GLN A 71 4.88 6.59 -6.35
N VAL A 72 5.52 5.58 -5.74
CA VAL A 72 5.13 5.04 -4.45
C VAL A 72 6.34 4.99 -3.52
N ALA A 73 6.11 5.32 -2.26
CA ALA A 73 7.05 5.09 -1.17
C ALA A 73 6.38 4.18 -0.14
N VAL A 74 7.10 3.16 0.29
CA VAL A 74 6.70 2.22 1.33
C VAL A 74 7.67 2.35 2.48
N ASP A 75 7.19 2.75 3.64
CA ASP A 75 7.97 2.81 4.88
C ASP A 75 7.64 1.61 5.75
N GLN A 76 8.68 0.89 6.15
CA GLN A 76 8.60 -0.27 7.03
C GLN A 76 9.28 0.06 8.35
N VAL A 77 8.61 -0.17 9.47
CA VAL A 77 9.21 -0.03 10.79
C VAL A 77 10.13 -1.23 11.05
N THR A 78 11.40 -0.97 11.29
CA THR A 78 12.40 -1.98 11.63
C THR A 78 12.28 -2.43 13.09
N ASP A 79 12.99 -3.50 13.45
CA ASP A 79 13.13 -3.96 14.84
C ASP A 79 13.71 -2.89 15.79
N GLN A 80 14.48 -1.95 15.25
CA GLN A 80 15.00 -0.79 15.98
C GLN A 80 14.04 0.41 16.04
N GLY A 81 12.82 0.27 15.50
CA GLY A 81 11.84 1.35 15.45
C GLY A 81 12.15 2.45 14.42
N GLN A 82 13.10 2.21 13.51
CA GLN A 82 13.44 3.13 12.42
C GLN A 82 12.55 2.87 11.20
N LEU A 83 12.43 3.86 10.31
CA LEU A 83 11.75 3.67 9.03
C LEU A 83 12.75 3.26 7.95
N PHE A 84 12.52 2.11 7.35
CA PHE A 84 13.18 1.67 6.12
C PHE A 84 12.26 1.98 4.94
N ARG A 85 12.72 2.85 4.04
CA ARG A 85 11.95 3.32 2.89
C ARG A 85 12.34 2.60 1.61
N THR A 86 11.35 2.01 0.95
CA THR A 86 11.42 1.49 -0.41
C THR A 86 10.62 2.40 -1.33
N THR A 87 11.18 2.80 -2.47
CA THR A 87 10.47 3.63 -3.47
C THR A 87 10.45 2.98 -4.83
N GLY A 88 9.39 3.21 -5.60
CA GLY A 88 9.25 2.69 -6.96
C GLY A 88 8.24 3.47 -7.79
N ILE A 89 8.06 3.04 -9.03
CA ILE A 89 7.03 3.52 -9.93
C ILE A 89 6.07 2.36 -10.15
N ILE A 90 4.77 2.61 -10.08
CA ILE A 90 3.78 1.58 -10.39
C ILE A 90 3.78 1.30 -11.90
N THR A 91 4.07 0.07 -12.28
CA THR A 91 4.08 -0.39 -13.68
C THR A 91 2.82 -1.19 -14.03
N GLU A 92 2.22 -1.88 -13.07
CA GLU A 92 0.98 -2.64 -13.23
C GLU A 92 0.06 -2.48 -12.02
N ALA A 93 -1.26 -2.49 -12.23
CA ALA A 93 -2.23 -2.57 -11.15
C ALA A 93 -3.39 -3.48 -11.56
N SER A 94 -3.81 -4.34 -10.64
CA SER A 94 -4.93 -5.29 -10.82
C SER A 94 -5.83 -5.29 -9.58
N GLN A 95 -7.12 -5.56 -9.81
CA GLN A 95 -8.13 -5.64 -8.76
C GLN A 95 -8.61 -7.08 -8.61
N GLY A 96 -8.49 -7.63 -7.40
CA GLY A 96 -9.04 -8.94 -7.06
C GLY A 96 -10.55 -8.88 -6.82
N GLN A 97 -11.22 -10.02 -7.03
CA GLN A 97 -12.68 -10.15 -6.91
C GLN A 97 -13.20 -10.18 -5.45
N SER A 98 -12.34 -10.40 -4.47
CA SER A 98 -12.72 -10.67 -3.08
C SER A 98 -11.82 -9.93 -2.08
N ASP A 99 -11.79 -8.60 -2.13
CA ASP A 99 -11.20 -7.72 -1.11
C ASP A 99 -9.72 -7.31 -1.27
N GLY A 100 -8.95 -7.87 -2.21
CA GLY A 100 -7.53 -7.51 -2.41
C GLY A 100 -7.25 -6.77 -3.73
N TRP A 101 -6.32 -5.80 -3.74
CA TRP A 101 -5.69 -5.26 -4.95
C TRP A 101 -4.19 -5.58 -4.97
N ARG A 102 -3.65 -5.89 -6.15
CA ARG A 102 -2.23 -6.19 -6.38
C ARG A 102 -1.64 -5.13 -7.31
N ILE A 103 -0.57 -4.48 -6.86
CA ILE A 103 0.17 -3.50 -7.66
C ILE A 103 1.59 -3.94 -7.83
N GLN A 104 2.05 -3.98 -9.07
CA GLN A 104 3.43 -4.28 -9.39
C GLN A 104 4.19 -2.98 -9.61
N THR A 105 5.34 -2.86 -8.95
CA THR A 105 6.34 -1.81 -9.20
C THR A 105 7.38 -2.32 -10.19
#